data_AF-A0A445ADL4-F1
#
_entry.id   AF-A0A445ADL4-F1
#
_cell.length_a   1.000
_cell.length_b   1.000
_cell.length_c   1.000
_cell.angle_alpha   90.00
_cell.angle_beta   90.00
_cell.angle_gamma   90.00
#
_symmetry.space_group_name_H-M   'P 1'
#
loop_
_entity.id
_entity.type
_entity.pdbx_description
1 polymer ?
#
loop_
_entity_poly.entity_id
_entity_poly.type
_entity_poly.pdbx_seq_one_letter_code
_entity_poly.pdbx_strand_id
1 'polypeptide(L)' 'MGDPSTWDRYEGAKVTANWTLRHVTKGRPKSTRYLNEMDSRDMRGPRRCTICGREGHSRSRCPQRAGPSSAGGH' A
#
# COMPACT_ATOMS: atom_id res chain seq x y z
N MET A 1 2.64 14.52 19.46
CA MET A 1 3.16 14.75 18.10
C MET A 1 3.90 16.07 18.15
N GLY A 2 5.19 16.09 17.79
CA GLY A 2 6.00 17.32 17.88
C GLY A 2 5.52 18.40 16.93
N ASP A 3 5.73 19.66 17.31
CA ASP A 3 5.43 20.83 16.48
C ASP A 3 6.28 20.79 15.20
N PRO A 4 5.68 20.82 13.99
CA PRO A 4 6.42 20.88 12.74
C PRO A 4 7.42 22.04 12.65
N SER A 5 7.27 23.10 13.46
CA SER A 5 8.20 24.23 13.48
C SER A 5 9.54 23.95 14.19
N THR A 6 9.71 22.81 14.86
CA THR A 6 10.98 22.46 15.53
C THR A 6 12.05 21.90 14.58
N TRP A 7 11.72 21.67 13.32
CA TRP A 7 12.67 21.18 12.33
C TRP A 7 13.21 22.33 11.50
N ASP A 8 14.54 22.46 11.45
CA ASP A 8 15.20 23.43 10.57
C ASP A 8 14.82 23.19 9.10
N ARG A 9 14.76 24.28 8.33
CA ARG A 9 14.50 24.20 6.90
C ARG A 9 15.65 23.44 6.23
N TYR A 10 15.33 22.43 5.42
CA TYR A 10 16.34 21.72 4.64
C TYR A 10 16.96 22.68 3.59
N GLU A 11 18.23 23.03 3.79
CA GLU A 11 19.03 23.86 2.87
C GLU A 11 19.90 23.04 1.90
N GLY A 12 19.76 21.72 1.89
CA GLY A 12 20.59 20.83 1.05
C GLY A 12 20.22 20.84 -0.44
N ALA A 13 21.06 20.15 -1.23
CA ALA A 13 20.91 20.08 -2.68
C ALA A 13 19.55 19.48 -3.08
N LYS A 14 18.91 20.08 -4.10
CA LYS A 14 17.68 19.55 -4.69
C LYS A 14 18.03 18.32 -5.54
N VAL A 15 17.72 17.14 -5.03
CA VAL A 15 17.94 15.88 -5.76
C VAL A 15 16.88 15.71 -6.84
N THR A 16 17.26 15.87 -8.11
CA THR A 16 16.42 15.56 -9.26
C THR A 16 16.75 14.16 -9.80
N ALA A 17 15.74 13.35 -10.11
CA ALA A 17 15.97 12.04 -10.70
C ALA A 17 16.65 12.17 -12.08
N ASN A 18 17.74 11.44 -12.29
CA ASN A 18 18.42 11.41 -13.58
C ASN A 18 17.55 10.66 -14.61
N TRP A 19 17.10 11.36 -15.64
CA TRP A 19 16.27 10.79 -16.70
C TRP A 19 16.97 9.65 -17.46
N THR A 20 18.28 9.72 -17.70
CA THR A 20 19.01 8.71 -18.50
C THR A 20 19.16 7.37 -17.80
N LEU A 21 19.10 7.36 -16.46
CA LEU A 21 19.15 6.15 -15.63
C LEU A 21 17.76 5.61 -15.28
N ARG A 22 16.69 6.21 -15.83
CA ARG A 22 15.34 5.71 -15.58
C ARG A 22 15.16 4.38 -16.28
N HIS A 23 14.58 3.43 -15.57
CA HIS A 23 14.11 2.20 -16.18
C HIS A 23 13.11 2.52 -17.30
N VAL A 24 13.42 2.03 -18.51
CA VAL A 24 12.59 2.21 -19.70
C VAL A 24 11.31 1.38 -19.59
N THR A 25 11.38 0.22 -18.94
CA THR A 25 10.25 -0.67 -18.77
C THR A 25 9.31 -0.17 -17.68
N LYS A 26 8.02 -0.09 -18.01
CA LYS A 26 6.97 0.22 -17.04
C LYS A 26 6.74 -0.97 -16.13
N GLY A 27 6.60 -0.71 -14.83
CA GLY A 27 6.21 -1.71 -13.84
C GLY A 27 7.35 -2.18 -12.96
N ARG A 28 7.07 -3.20 -12.15
CA ARG A 28 8.05 -3.76 -11.20
C ARG A 28 9.03 -4.67 -11.96
N PRO A 29 10.35 -4.58 -11.70
CA PRO A 29 11.30 -5.54 -12.23
C PRO A 29 10.90 -6.97 -11.88
N LYS A 30 11.09 -7.90 -12.84
CA LYS A 30 10.90 -9.33 -12.57
C LYS A 30 11.87 -9.74 -11.46
N SER A 31 11.34 -10.43 -10.46
CA SER A 31 12.18 -10.97 -9.39
C SER A 31 13.11 -12.03 -9.96
N THR A 32 14.41 -11.89 -9.69
CA THR A 32 15.44 -12.90 -9.98
C THR A 32 15.71 -13.82 -8.79
N ARG A 33 15.10 -13.54 -7.63
CA ARG A 33 15.25 -14.36 -6.43
C ARG A 33 14.50 -15.68 -6.59
N TYR A 34 15.10 -16.76 -6.09
CA TYR A 34 14.42 -18.04 -5.90
C TYR A 34 13.25 -17.88 -4.93
N LEU A 35 12.08 -18.42 -5.29
CA LEU A 35 10.92 -18.44 -4.40
C LEU A 35 11.15 -19.48 -3.30
N ASN A 36 10.85 -19.12 -2.04
CA ASN A 36 10.88 -20.06 -0.93
C ASN A 36 9.46 -20.35 -0.40
N GLU A 37 9.37 -21.23 0.60
CA GLU A 37 8.11 -21.64 1.21
C GLU A 37 7.29 -20.48 1.81
N MET A 38 7.94 -19.43 2.34
CA MET A 38 7.24 -18.24 2.86
C MET A 38 6.67 -17.36 1.74
N ASP A 39 7.22 -17.43 0.53
CA ASP A 39 6.67 -16.75 -0.65
C ASP A 39 5.43 -17.48 -1.20
N SER A 40 5.32 -18.79 -0.94
CA SER A 40 4.17 -19.60 -1.35
C SER A 40 2.88 -19.12 -0.69
N ARG A 41 1.83 -18.99 -1.49
CA ARG A 41 0.52 -18.51 -1.03
C ARG A 41 -0.21 -19.53 -0.19
N ASP A 42 0.13 -20.80 -0.30
CA ASP A 42 -0.51 -21.89 0.44
C ASP A 42 -0.22 -21.82 1.93
N MET A 43 0.95 -21.27 2.31
CA MET A 43 1.31 -21.00 3.71
C MET A 43 0.66 -19.73 4.25
N ARG A 44 0.11 -18.89 3.37
CA ARG A 44 -0.63 -17.70 3.78
C ARG A 44 -2.06 -18.16 4.06
N GLY A 45 -2.55 -17.84 5.27
CA GLY A 45 -3.96 -18.03 5.59
C GLY A 45 -4.88 -17.36 4.55
N PRO A 46 -6.19 -17.69 4.56
CA PRO A 46 -7.10 -17.22 3.54
C PRO A 46 -7.08 -15.69 3.40
N ARG A 47 -7.32 -15.20 2.18
CA ARG A 47 -7.36 -13.76 1.93
C ARG A 47 -8.58 -13.15 2.62
N ARG A 48 -8.33 -12.30 3.61
CA ARG A 48 -9.34 -11.54 4.33
C ARG A 48 -9.53 -10.17 3.68
N CYS A 49 -10.76 -9.68 3.69
CA CYS A 49 -11.07 -8.33 3.24
C CYS A 49 -10.34 -7.30 4.13
N THR A 50 -9.64 -6.34 3.51
CA THR A 50 -8.89 -5.32 4.25
C THR A 50 -9.77 -4.25 4.90
N ILE A 51 -11.08 -4.22 4.60
CA ILE A 51 -12.04 -3.32 5.25
C ILE A 51 -12.66 -3.99 6.48
N CYS A 52 -13.21 -5.19 6.31
CA CYS A 52 -14.05 -5.83 7.34
C CYS A 52 -13.43 -7.06 8.00
N GLY A 53 -12.26 -7.51 7.52
CA GLY A 53 -11.58 -8.69 8.02
C GLY A 53 -12.28 -10.02 7.72
N ARG A 54 -13.42 -10.05 7.01
CA ARG A 54 -14.07 -11.32 6.62
C ARG A 54 -13.50 -11.87 5.32
N GLU A 55 -13.49 -13.18 5.20
CA GLU A 55 -13.13 -13.89 3.97
C GLU A 55 -14.25 -13.80 2.91
N GLY A 56 -14.01 -14.37 1.73
CA GLY A 56 -15.02 -14.47 0.66
C GLY A 56 -15.16 -13.25 -0.24
N HIS A 57 -14.56 -12.10 0.08
CA HIS A 57 -14.54 -10.94 -0.79
C HIS A 57 -13.26 -10.09 -0.63
N SER A 58 -12.90 -9.39 -1.70
CA SER A 58 -11.84 -8.38 -1.68
C SER A 58 -12.39 -7.03 -1.24
N ARG A 59 -11.49 -6.08 -0.97
CA ARG A 59 -11.83 -4.68 -0.68
C ARG A 59 -12.87 -4.09 -1.64
N SER A 60 -12.77 -4.36 -2.95
CA SER A 60 -13.64 -3.75 -3.97
C SER A 60 -15.09 -4.22 -3.90
N ARG A 61 -15.34 -5.42 -3.37
CA ARG A 61 -16.67 -6.02 -3.21
C ARG A 61 -17.16 -5.97 -1.77
N CYS A 62 -16.49 -5.23 -0.89
CA CYS A 62 -16.89 -5.15 0.51
C CYS A 62 -18.22 -4.39 0.63
N PRO A 63 -19.25 -4.96 1.28
CA PRO A 63 -20.49 -4.24 1.55
C PRO A 63 -20.28 -2.96 2.36
N GLN A 64 -19.23 -2.91 3.17
CA GLN A 64 -18.84 -1.73 3.97
C GLN A 64 -17.96 -0.73 3.18
N ARG A 65 -17.73 -0.95 1.88
CA ARG A 65 -16.89 -0.08 1.05
C ARG A 65 -17.56 1.26 0.74
N ALA A 66 -18.86 1.24 0.45
CA ALA A 66 -19.70 2.40 0.70
C ALA A 66 -19.99 2.33 2.20
N GLY A 67 -19.57 3.32 2.98
CA GLY A 67 -19.75 3.26 4.43
C GLY A 67 -21.23 2.98 4.81
N PRO A 68 -21.53 2.65 6.08
CA PRO A 68 -22.89 2.87 6.53
C PRO A 68 -23.22 4.32 6.16
N SER A 69 -24.24 4.54 5.33
CA SER A 69 -24.91 5.83 5.33
C SER A 69 -25.18 6.11 6.80
N SER A 70 -24.59 7.18 7.35
CA SER A 70 -24.99 7.72 8.64
C SER A 70 -26.44 8.17 8.49
N ALA A 71 -27.36 7.22 8.54
CA ALA A 71 -28.78 7.46 8.65
C ALA A 71 -29.03 7.73 10.13
N GLY A 72 -29.08 9.02 10.45
CA GLY A 72 -29.86 9.71 11.49
C GLY A 72 -30.10 9.08 12.86
N GLY A 73 -29.98 9.92 13.90
CA GLY A 73 -30.75 9.74 15.13
C GLY A 73 -30.26 10.58 16.32
N HIS A 74 -30.95 11.70 16.54
CA HIS A 74 -31.07 12.57 17.73
C HIS A 74 -29.92 13.51 18.08
#